data_AF-A0A927S4B5-F1
#
_entry.id   AF-A0A927S4B5-F1
#
_cell.length_a   1.000
_cell.length_b   1.000
_cell.length_c   1.000
_cell.angle_alpha   90.00
_cell.angle_beta   90.00
_cell.angle_gamma   90.00
#
_symmetry.space_group_name_H-M   'P 1'
#
loop_
_entity.id
_entity.type
_entity.pdbx_description
1 polymer ?
#
loop_
_entity_poly.entity_id
_entity_poly.type
_entity_poly.pdbx_seq_one_letter_code
_entity_poly.pdbx_strand_id
1 'polypeptide(L)'
;MNLLDIIIIAVLAFYMISGMYRGLITSGLSMFGFFGAWIGAERLYTRVSELALSNKTLMAVLTQYLEPETFFKTHSQAITAVSDVVASGEAAIQNAVGAISKNLSVISDAFEFNIRSQMFQNLGISTLAEYLDQTIWLAVFNVAAFVLCFIALYVLITLVINLLDHVICWPIFLSGFVDGIFGGIFGLARGLCVVLVIILLVPSLVSVISPEFSEVLVSGSSLYTTVIQMDFGDKVSSLLRLLIGG
;
A
#
# COMPACT_ATOMS: atom_id res chain seq x y z
N MET A 1 26.08 6.56 -0.38
CA MET A 1 24.67 6.45 -0.83
C MET A 1 24.09 5.22 -0.20
N ASN A 2 22.90 5.32 0.40
CA ASN A 2 22.24 4.16 1.01
C ASN A 2 21.88 3.14 -0.09
N LEU A 3 21.83 1.85 0.25
CA LEU A 3 21.34 0.77 -0.60
C LEU A 3 19.98 1.12 -1.23
N LEU A 4 19.07 1.71 -0.46
CA LEU A 4 17.76 2.13 -0.96
C LEU A 4 17.88 3.17 -2.07
N ASP A 5 18.77 4.16 -1.94
CA ASP A 5 18.98 5.19 -2.97
C ASP A 5 19.53 4.59 -4.27
N ILE A 6 20.42 3.60 -4.17
CA ILE A 6 21.00 2.90 -5.33
C ILE A 6 19.90 2.14 -6.08
N ILE A 7 19.03 1.43 -5.36
CA ILE A 7 17.89 0.71 -5.94
C ILE A 7 16.95 1.69 -6.64
N ILE A 8 16.62 2.81 -5.99
CA ILE A 8 15.74 3.83 -6.56
C ILE A 8 16.29 4.37 -7.89
N ILE A 9 17.56 4.76 -7.91
CA ILE A 9 18.21 5.30 -9.11
C ILE A 9 18.27 4.25 -10.21
N ALA A 10 18.56 2.99 -9.87
CA ALA A 10 18.56 1.89 -10.85
C ALA A 10 17.17 1.69 -11.47
N VAL A 11 16.11 1.74 -10.66
CA VAL A 11 14.72 1.64 -11.15
C VAL A 11 14.36 2.82 -12.04
N LEU A 12 14.67 4.07 -11.63
CA LEU A 12 14.41 5.26 -12.45
C LEU A 12 15.15 5.22 -13.79
N ALA A 13 16.44 4.86 -13.75
CA ALA A 13 17.25 4.72 -14.96
C ALA A 13 16.68 3.64 -15.90
N PHE A 14 16.27 2.49 -15.36
CA PHE A 14 15.63 1.42 -16.14
C PHE A 14 14.35 1.92 -16.83
N TYR A 15 13.47 2.60 -16.09
CA TYR A 15 12.21 3.11 -16.65
C TYR A 15 12.42 4.23 -17.67
N MET A 16 13.39 5.12 -17.43
CA MET A 16 13.76 6.17 -18.40
C MET A 16 14.29 5.55 -19.70
N ILE A 17 15.25 4.63 -19.60
CA ILE A 17 15.85 3.95 -20.76
C ILE A 17 14.77 3.13 -21.51
N SER A 18 13.94 2.38 -20.78
CA SER A 18 12.83 1.64 -21.38
C SER A 18 11.82 2.55 -22.08
N GLY A 19 11.58 3.76 -21.55
CA GLY A 19 10.72 4.75 -22.20
C GLY A 19 11.33 5.29 -23.49
N MET A 20 12.64 5.54 -23.48
CA MET A 20 13.36 6.01 -24.67
C MET A 20 13.31 5.02 -25.83
N TYR A 21 13.36 3.72 -25.55
CA TYR A 21 13.28 2.68 -26.59
C TYR A 21 11.89 2.50 -27.18
N ARG A 22 10.83 2.80 -26.41
CA ARG A 22 9.43 2.57 -26.83
C ARG A 22 8.82 3.77 -27.55
N GLY A 23 9.46 4.93 -27.52
CA GLY A 23 8.94 6.17 -28.11
C GLY A 23 7.85 6.84 -27.28
N LEU A 24 7.33 7.97 -27.77
CA LEU A 24 6.36 8.82 -27.05
C LEU A 24 5.04 8.09 -26.76
N ILE A 25 4.43 7.53 -27.81
CA ILE A 25 3.02 7.09 -27.76
C ILE A 25 2.90 5.86 -26.87
N THR A 26 3.75 4.86 -27.08
CA THR A 26 3.71 3.60 -26.33
C THR A 26 4.10 3.84 -24.87
N SER A 27 5.06 4.72 -24.60
CA SER A 27 5.41 5.12 -23.22
C SER A 27 4.28 5.88 -22.54
N GLY A 28 3.65 6.84 -23.23
CA GLY A 28 2.50 7.60 -22.73
C GLY A 28 1.30 6.70 -22.44
N LEU A 29 0.95 5.80 -23.37
CA LEU A 29 -0.14 4.85 -23.19
C LEU A 29 0.15 3.91 -22.01
N SER A 30 1.41 3.49 -21.82
CA SER A 30 1.80 2.69 -20.65
C SER A 30 1.72 3.45 -19.33
N MET A 31 1.96 4.76 -19.34
CA MET A 31 1.79 5.62 -18.17
C MET A 31 0.30 5.77 -17.85
N PHE A 32 -0.55 6.07 -18.83
CA PHE A 32 -2.00 6.11 -18.62
C PHE A 32 -2.56 4.75 -18.21
N GLY A 33 -2.03 3.67 -18.77
CA GLY A 33 -2.39 2.31 -18.39
C GLY A 33 -2.03 1.96 -16.95
N PHE A 34 -0.90 2.47 -16.46
CA PHE A 34 -0.53 2.36 -15.04
C PHE A 34 -1.57 3.05 -14.14
N PHE A 35 -1.95 4.29 -14.44
CA PHE A 35 -2.99 4.99 -13.66
C PHE A 35 -4.37 4.34 -13.80
N GLY A 36 -4.70 3.84 -14.99
CA GLY A 36 -5.93 3.09 -15.23
C GLY A 36 -6.00 1.81 -14.40
N ALA A 37 -4.89 1.07 -14.32
CA ALA A 37 -4.76 -0.11 -13.45
C ALA A 37 -4.89 0.26 -11.97
N TRP A 38 -4.25 1.35 -11.55
CA TRP A 38 -4.30 1.86 -10.18
C TRP A 38 -5.73 2.21 -9.77
N ILE A 39 -6.40 3.07 -10.53
CA ILE A 39 -7.79 3.48 -10.26
C ILE A 39 -8.74 2.28 -10.34
N GLY A 40 -8.50 1.36 -11.28
CA GLY A 40 -9.28 0.12 -11.38
C GLY A 40 -9.11 -0.76 -10.13
N ALA A 41 -7.89 -0.89 -9.61
CA ALA A 41 -7.60 -1.65 -8.40
C ALA A 41 -8.21 -1.01 -7.15
N GLU A 42 -8.14 0.31 -7.01
CA GLU A 42 -8.81 1.07 -5.93
C GLU A 42 -10.32 0.81 -5.88
N ARG A 43 -10.96 0.49 -6.99
CA ARG A 43 -12.41 0.21 -7.03
C ARG A 43 -12.76 -1.26 -6.82
N LEU A 44 -11.81 -2.15 -7.05
CA LEU A 44 -12.04 -3.59 -7.04
C LEU A 44 -11.53 -4.25 -5.76
N TYR A 45 -10.53 -3.66 -5.08
CA TYR A 45 -9.86 -4.30 -3.94
C TYR A 45 -10.83 -4.70 -2.84
N THR A 46 -11.79 -3.83 -2.47
CA THR A 46 -12.76 -4.12 -1.40
C THR A 46 -13.58 -5.36 -1.70
N ARG A 47 -13.99 -5.55 -2.95
CA ARG A 47 -14.77 -6.74 -3.36
C ARG A 47 -13.92 -8.00 -3.29
N VAL A 48 -12.64 -7.90 -3.65
CA VAL A 48 -11.72 -9.05 -3.64
C VAL A 48 -11.32 -9.42 -2.21
N SER A 49 -11.10 -8.43 -1.34
CA SER A 49 -10.81 -8.66 0.07
C SER A 49 -12.01 -9.24 0.82
N GLU A 50 -13.22 -8.75 0.57
CA GLU A 50 -14.46 -9.32 1.12
C GLU A 50 -14.63 -10.80 0.76
N LEU A 51 -14.33 -11.19 -0.49
CA LEU A 51 -14.36 -12.59 -0.91
C LEU A 51 -13.35 -13.44 -0.13
N ALA A 52 -12.14 -12.92 0.12
CA ALA A 52 -11.14 -13.63 0.90
C ALA A 52 -11.52 -13.73 2.39
N LEU A 53 -12.04 -12.64 2.97
CA LEU A 53 -12.50 -12.58 4.37
C LEU A 53 -13.74 -13.46 4.62
N SER A 54 -14.60 -13.63 3.61
CA SER A 54 -15.76 -14.53 3.71
C SER A 54 -15.38 -16.01 3.80
N ASN A 55 -14.14 -16.37 3.44
CA ASN A 55 -13.66 -17.75 3.47
C ASN A 55 -13.27 -18.16 4.89
N LYS A 56 -14.21 -18.81 5.58
CA LYS A 56 -14.03 -19.29 6.97
C LYS A 56 -12.84 -20.22 7.15
N THR A 57 -12.50 -21.04 6.15
CA THR A 57 -11.34 -21.95 6.23
C THR A 57 -10.03 -21.18 6.20
N LEU A 58 -9.92 -20.19 5.32
CA LEU A 58 -8.75 -19.33 5.25
C LEU A 58 -8.58 -18.54 6.56
N MET A 59 -9.68 -17.97 7.09
CA MET A 59 -9.65 -17.23 8.35
C MET A 59 -9.25 -18.13 9.51
N ALA A 60 -9.81 -19.35 9.60
CA ALA A 60 -9.49 -20.28 10.68
C ALA A 60 -7.99 -20.65 10.74
N VAL A 61 -7.35 -20.86 9.58
CA VAL A 61 -5.91 -21.12 9.52
C VAL A 61 -5.11 -19.90 9.96
N LEU A 62 -5.53 -18.72 9.52
CA LEU A 62 -4.81 -17.48 9.72
C LEU A 62 -4.90 -16.96 11.16
N THR A 63 -6.07 -17.03 11.80
CA THR A 63 -6.26 -16.68 13.21
C THR A 63 -5.43 -17.56 14.15
N GLN A 64 -5.02 -18.76 13.72
CA GLN A 64 -4.11 -19.61 14.50
C GLN A 64 -2.68 -19.02 14.59
N TYR A 65 -2.28 -18.17 13.64
CA TYR A 65 -0.94 -17.57 13.58
C TYR A 65 -0.87 -16.18 14.20
N LEU A 66 -2.01 -15.59 14.55
CA LEU A 66 -2.07 -14.24 15.09
C LEU A 66 -2.65 -14.27 16.51
N GLU A 67 -1.80 -13.97 17.50
CA GLU A 67 -2.22 -13.82 18.90
C GLU A 67 -2.31 -12.32 19.23
N PRO A 68 -3.49 -11.69 19.06
CA PRO A 68 -3.63 -10.23 19.14
C PRO A 68 -3.26 -9.66 20.52
N GLU A 69 -3.43 -10.45 21.58
CA GLU A 69 -3.11 -10.05 22.96
C GLU A 69 -1.64 -9.73 23.16
N THR A 70 -0.75 -10.39 22.41
CA THR A 70 0.72 -10.17 22.51
C THR A 70 1.15 -8.80 22.02
N PHE A 71 0.31 -8.13 21.25
CA PHE A 71 0.58 -6.77 20.77
C PHE A 71 0.20 -5.70 21.79
N PHE A 72 -0.47 -6.04 22.89
CA PHE A 72 -0.75 -5.11 23.99
C PHE A 72 0.32 -5.20 25.08
N LYS A 73 0.63 -4.07 25.72
CA LYS A 73 1.55 -4.01 26.86
C LYS A 73 1.08 -4.83 28.07
N THR A 74 -0.22 -5.03 28.23
CA THR A 74 -0.79 -5.76 29.36
C THR A 74 -2.06 -6.50 28.94
N HIS A 75 -2.22 -7.75 29.39
CA HIS A 75 -3.40 -8.56 29.10
C HIS A 75 -4.71 -7.89 29.55
N SER A 76 -4.71 -7.15 30.67
CA SER A 76 -5.86 -6.37 31.11
C SER A 76 -6.34 -5.33 30.09
N GLN A 77 -5.43 -4.78 29.28
CA GLN A 77 -5.78 -3.83 28.22
C GLN A 77 -6.38 -4.57 27.02
N ALA A 78 -5.80 -5.73 26.67
CA ALA A 78 -6.26 -6.56 25.56
C ALA A 78 -7.74 -6.99 25.73
N ILE A 79 -8.13 -7.37 26.94
CA ILE A 79 -9.51 -7.82 27.25
C ILE A 79 -10.49 -6.67 27.57
N THR A 80 -10.04 -5.41 27.58
CA THR A 80 -10.93 -4.28 27.90
C THR A 80 -12.01 -4.16 26.81
N ALA A 81 -13.26 -3.98 27.23
CA ALA A 81 -14.36 -3.80 26.31
C ALA A 81 -14.26 -2.44 25.58
N VAL A 82 -14.46 -2.47 24.27
CA VAL A 82 -14.45 -1.28 23.40
C VAL A 82 -15.54 -0.30 23.82
N SER A 83 -16.69 -0.78 24.28
CA SER A 83 -17.77 0.06 24.82
C SER A 83 -17.31 0.92 25.99
N ASP A 84 -16.48 0.36 26.87
CA ASP A 84 -16.01 1.04 28.08
C ASP A 84 -14.94 2.08 27.75
N VAL A 85 -14.08 1.78 26.77
CA VAL A 85 -13.08 2.71 26.23
C VAL A 85 -13.77 3.89 25.57
N VAL A 86 -14.75 3.64 24.71
CA VAL A 86 -15.50 4.71 24.01
C VAL A 86 -16.31 5.54 25.01
N ALA A 87 -16.95 4.91 26.00
CA ALA A 87 -17.69 5.63 27.06
C ALA A 87 -16.79 6.51 27.93
N SER A 88 -15.52 6.12 28.12
CA SER A 88 -14.52 6.88 28.87
C SER A 88 -13.94 8.08 28.10
N GLY A 89 -14.30 8.24 26.82
CA GLY A 89 -13.97 9.39 25.99
C GLY A 89 -12.61 9.32 25.30
N GLU A 90 -12.23 10.44 24.66
CA GLU A 90 -11.10 10.50 23.72
C GLU A 90 -9.76 10.08 24.32
N ALA A 91 -9.47 10.50 25.55
CA ALA A 91 -8.22 10.15 26.22
C ALA A 91 -8.07 8.63 26.42
N ALA A 92 -9.16 7.92 26.66
CA ALA A 92 -9.13 6.46 26.80
C ALA A 92 -8.88 5.77 25.46
N ILE A 93 -9.45 6.28 24.37
CA ILE A 93 -9.20 5.79 23.00
C ILE A 93 -7.72 5.96 22.65
N GLN A 94 -7.15 7.15 22.86
CA GLN A 94 -5.73 7.41 22.58
C GLN A 94 -4.80 6.56 23.44
N ASN A 95 -5.17 6.30 24.70
CA ASN A 95 -4.42 5.36 25.55
C ASN A 95 -4.50 3.91 25.06
N ALA A 96 -5.65 3.46 24.56
CA ALA A 96 -5.81 2.13 23.98
C ALA A 96 -4.99 1.98 22.68
N VAL A 97 -4.98 3.00 21.82
CA VAL A 97 -4.18 3.03 20.59
C VAL A 97 -2.67 3.14 20.90
N GLY A 98 -2.30 3.88 21.96
CA GLY A 98 -0.91 3.96 22.44
C GLY A 98 -0.42 2.72 23.21
N ALA A 99 -1.33 1.78 23.52
CA ALA A 99 -1.00 0.53 24.22
C ALA A 99 -0.52 -0.58 23.28
N ILE A 100 -0.75 -0.44 21.98
CA ILE A 100 -0.34 -1.41 20.97
C ILE A 100 1.16 -1.30 20.68
N SER A 101 1.76 -2.39 20.22
CA SER A 101 3.17 -2.46 19.82
C SER A 101 3.50 -1.40 18.75
N LYS A 102 4.70 -0.81 18.85
CA LYS A 102 5.22 0.18 17.88
C LYS A 102 5.24 -0.37 16.45
N ASN A 103 5.38 -1.69 16.29
CA ASN A 103 5.39 -2.38 14.99
C ASN A 103 4.03 -2.32 14.27
N LEU A 104 2.95 -1.98 14.99
CA LEU A 104 1.60 -1.81 14.45
C LEU A 104 1.20 -0.32 14.28
N SER A 105 2.14 0.60 14.39
CA SER A 105 1.87 2.05 14.21
C SER A 105 1.22 2.40 12.87
N VAL A 106 1.47 1.60 11.83
CA VAL A 106 0.86 1.77 10.49
C VAL A 106 -0.66 1.56 10.50
N ILE A 107 -1.18 0.75 11.42
CA ILE A 107 -2.62 0.45 11.53
C ILE A 107 -3.31 1.20 12.68
N SER A 108 -2.58 2.03 13.43
CA SER A 108 -3.12 2.75 14.60
C SER A 108 -4.30 3.63 14.24
N ASP A 109 -4.25 4.34 13.12
CA ASP A 109 -5.35 5.20 12.65
C ASP A 109 -6.62 4.39 12.37
N ALA A 110 -6.48 3.24 11.69
CA ALA A 110 -7.60 2.35 11.40
C ALA A 110 -8.15 1.68 12.66
N PHE A 111 -7.28 1.28 13.58
CA PHE A 111 -7.69 0.71 14.87
C PHE A 111 -8.46 1.74 15.70
N GLU A 112 -7.98 2.99 15.74
CA GLU A 112 -8.68 4.11 16.38
C GLU A 112 -10.05 4.32 15.76
N PHE A 113 -10.12 4.39 14.43
CA PHE A 113 -11.37 4.56 13.70
C PHE A 113 -12.36 3.43 13.99
N ASN A 114 -11.90 2.18 14.00
CA ASN A 114 -12.73 1.01 14.28
C ASN A 114 -13.25 0.99 15.72
N ILE A 115 -12.42 1.36 16.71
CA ILE A 115 -12.86 1.55 18.11
C ILE A 115 -13.93 2.62 18.19
N ARG A 116 -13.65 3.81 17.65
CA ARG A 116 -14.51 4.99 17.74
C ARG A 116 -15.87 4.75 17.10
N SER A 117 -15.89 4.09 15.95
CA SER A 117 -17.11 3.76 15.21
C SER A 117 -17.81 2.50 15.71
N GLN A 118 -17.20 1.75 16.64
CA GLN A 118 -17.72 0.48 17.13
C GLN A 118 -18.04 -0.51 15.99
N MET A 119 -17.22 -0.48 14.94
CA MET A 119 -17.46 -1.10 13.63
C MET A 119 -17.87 -2.58 13.72
N PHE A 120 -17.27 -3.32 14.67
CA PHE A 120 -17.42 -4.76 14.80
C PHE A 120 -18.45 -5.20 15.85
N GLN A 121 -19.14 -4.29 16.55
CA GLN A 121 -20.10 -4.66 17.60
C GLN A 121 -21.18 -5.63 17.11
N ASN A 122 -21.65 -5.43 15.88
CA ASN A 122 -22.70 -6.26 15.27
C ASN A 122 -22.24 -7.71 15.00
N LEU A 123 -20.93 -7.98 15.05
CA LEU A 123 -20.35 -9.31 14.90
C LEU A 123 -20.19 -10.05 16.24
N GLY A 124 -20.66 -9.47 17.35
CA GLY A 124 -20.47 -10.00 18.71
C GLY A 124 -19.06 -9.80 19.25
N ILE A 125 -18.25 -9.01 18.55
CA ILE A 125 -16.88 -8.67 18.92
C ILE A 125 -16.90 -7.46 19.85
N SER A 126 -16.21 -7.55 20.98
CA SER A 126 -16.37 -6.56 22.06
C SER A 126 -15.08 -6.11 22.73
N THR A 127 -13.99 -6.87 22.62
CA THR A 127 -12.71 -6.54 23.28
C THR A 127 -11.75 -5.80 22.36
N LEU A 128 -10.81 -5.04 22.94
CA LEU A 128 -9.76 -4.36 22.18
C LEU A 128 -8.89 -5.34 21.37
N ALA A 129 -8.59 -6.52 21.93
CA ALA A 129 -7.81 -7.55 21.24
C ALA A 129 -8.53 -8.07 19.98
N GLU A 130 -9.82 -8.36 20.08
CA GLU A 130 -10.61 -8.82 18.93
C GLU A 130 -10.77 -7.71 17.88
N TYR A 131 -10.95 -6.45 18.29
CA TYR A 131 -10.98 -5.32 17.35
C TYR A 131 -9.65 -5.15 16.62
N LEU A 132 -8.54 -5.36 17.34
CA LEU A 132 -7.20 -5.29 16.75
C LEU A 132 -7.01 -6.43 15.75
N ASP A 133 -7.40 -7.65 16.10
CA ASP A 133 -7.37 -8.81 15.20
C ASP A 133 -8.12 -8.54 13.90
N GLN A 134 -9.37 -8.06 13.99
CA GLN A 134 -10.15 -7.72 12.79
C GLN A 134 -9.54 -6.58 11.99
N THR A 135 -8.97 -5.58 12.65
CA THR A 135 -8.28 -4.47 11.98
C THR A 135 -7.05 -4.97 11.22
N ILE A 136 -6.25 -5.86 11.83
CA ILE A 136 -5.08 -6.46 11.19
C ILE A 136 -5.51 -7.25 9.95
N TRP A 137 -6.51 -8.14 10.08
CA TRP A 137 -6.97 -8.93 8.93
C TRP A 137 -7.54 -8.07 7.81
N LEU A 138 -8.39 -7.10 8.14
CA LEU A 138 -8.94 -6.18 7.14
C LEU A 138 -7.82 -5.46 6.39
N ALA A 139 -6.83 -4.93 7.10
CA ALA A 139 -5.69 -4.25 6.52
C ALA A 139 -4.87 -5.17 5.60
N VAL A 140 -4.52 -6.36 6.07
CA VAL A 140 -3.73 -7.34 5.31
C VAL A 140 -4.46 -7.76 4.03
N PHE A 141 -5.74 -8.11 4.14
CA PHE A 141 -6.53 -8.55 2.99
C PHE A 141 -6.81 -7.44 1.99
N ASN A 142 -7.08 -6.22 2.45
CA ASN A 142 -7.28 -5.09 1.55
C ASN A 142 -6.01 -4.73 0.78
N VAL A 143 -4.86 -4.67 1.46
CA VAL A 143 -3.57 -4.40 0.80
C VAL A 143 -3.22 -5.53 -0.18
N ALA A 144 -3.36 -6.79 0.23
CA ALA A 144 -3.11 -7.93 -0.65
C ALA A 144 -4.05 -7.93 -1.87
N ALA A 145 -5.34 -7.68 -1.66
CA ALA A 145 -6.33 -7.61 -2.73
C ALA A 145 -6.04 -6.45 -3.69
N PHE A 146 -5.66 -5.28 -3.17
CA PHE A 146 -5.26 -4.14 -4.01
C PHE A 146 -4.06 -4.50 -4.88
N VAL A 147 -3.00 -5.07 -4.29
CA VAL A 147 -1.79 -5.48 -5.02
C VAL A 147 -2.13 -6.51 -6.10
N LEU A 148 -2.92 -7.53 -5.78
CA LEU A 148 -3.33 -8.55 -6.74
C LEU A 148 -4.18 -7.97 -7.88
N CYS A 149 -5.16 -7.11 -7.56
CA CYS A 149 -5.99 -6.43 -8.56
C CYS A 149 -5.15 -5.52 -9.44
N PHE A 150 -4.25 -4.75 -8.84
CA PHE A 150 -3.34 -3.85 -9.55
C PHE A 150 -2.46 -4.63 -10.52
N ILE A 151 -1.81 -5.70 -10.07
CA ILE A 151 -0.96 -6.55 -10.93
C ILE A 151 -1.80 -7.13 -12.08
N ALA A 152 -2.96 -7.71 -11.80
CA ALA A 152 -3.81 -8.31 -12.81
C ALA A 152 -4.26 -7.28 -13.87
N LEU A 153 -4.79 -6.14 -13.44
CA LEU A 153 -5.20 -5.06 -14.35
C LEU A 153 -4.03 -4.46 -15.12
N TYR A 154 -2.90 -4.28 -14.44
CA TYR A 154 -1.69 -3.73 -15.05
C TYR A 154 -1.14 -4.67 -16.13
N VAL A 155 -1.13 -5.98 -15.89
CA VAL A 155 -0.76 -7.00 -16.90
C VAL A 155 -1.73 -6.98 -18.07
N LEU A 156 -3.05 -6.97 -17.81
CA LEU A 156 -4.06 -6.92 -18.87
C LEU A 156 -3.92 -5.68 -19.75
N ILE A 157 -3.80 -4.49 -19.13
CA ILE A 157 -3.63 -3.24 -19.86
C ILE A 157 -2.32 -3.23 -20.62
N THR A 158 -1.22 -3.70 -20.02
CA THR A 158 0.08 -3.78 -20.71
C THR A 158 0.03 -4.74 -21.89
N LEU A 159 -0.68 -5.86 -21.78
CA LEU A 159 -0.90 -6.79 -22.89
C LEU A 159 -1.65 -6.09 -24.03
N VAL A 160 -2.75 -5.39 -23.72
CA VAL A 160 -3.53 -4.62 -24.71
C VAL A 160 -2.66 -3.56 -25.38
N ILE A 161 -1.85 -2.82 -24.62
CA ILE A 161 -0.94 -1.79 -25.15
C ILE A 161 0.09 -2.41 -26.09
N ASN A 162 0.74 -3.50 -25.68
CA ASN A 162 1.73 -4.17 -26.51
C ASN A 162 1.10 -4.78 -27.76
N LEU A 163 -0.15 -5.28 -27.68
CA LEU A 163 -0.88 -5.79 -28.84
C LEU A 163 -1.22 -4.65 -29.81
N LEU A 164 -1.70 -3.52 -29.30
CA LEU A 164 -1.97 -2.33 -30.12
C LEU A 164 -0.69 -1.82 -30.78
N ASP A 165 0.42 -1.78 -30.07
CA ASP A 165 1.74 -1.40 -30.61
C ASP A 165 2.22 -2.34 -31.73
N HIS A 166 1.86 -3.61 -31.65
CA HIS A 166 2.20 -4.58 -32.70
C HIS A 166 1.28 -4.49 -33.93
N VAL A 167 -0.01 -4.22 -33.72
CA VAL A 167 -1.02 -4.19 -34.79
C VAL A 167 -1.09 -2.82 -35.48
N ILE A 168 -0.83 -1.74 -34.76
CA ILE A 168 -0.92 -0.37 -35.24
C ILE A 168 0.48 0.15 -35.50
N CYS A 169 0.79 0.49 -36.76
CA CYS A 169 1.93 1.36 -37.05
C CYS A 169 1.61 2.77 -36.57
N TRP A 170 2.03 3.10 -35.36
CA TRP A 170 1.83 4.43 -34.82
C TRP A 170 2.49 5.49 -35.71
N PRO A 171 1.83 6.63 -35.98
CA PRO A 171 2.44 7.71 -36.73
C PRO A 171 3.64 8.25 -35.94
N ILE A 172 4.82 8.31 -36.58
CA ILE A 172 6.02 8.91 -35.96
C ILE A 172 5.83 10.44 -36.00
N PHE A 173 5.29 11.02 -34.93
CA PHE A 173 4.95 12.45 -34.91
C PHE A 173 6.17 13.38 -34.82
N LEU A 174 7.33 12.87 -34.39
CA LEU A 174 8.60 13.62 -34.25
C LEU A 174 9.80 12.78 -34.74
N SER A 175 10.91 13.44 -35.10
CA SER A 175 12.19 12.78 -35.41
C SER A 175 12.57 11.79 -34.28
N GLY A 176 13.06 10.59 -34.64
CA GLY A 176 13.18 9.45 -33.72
C GLY A 176 13.96 9.71 -32.42
N PHE A 177 14.91 10.65 -32.43
CA PHE A 177 15.60 11.07 -31.20
C PHE A 177 14.70 11.87 -30.24
N VAL A 178 13.87 12.76 -30.78
CA VAL A 178 12.95 13.58 -29.98
C VAL A 178 11.79 12.73 -29.45
N ASP A 179 11.29 11.79 -30.27
CA ASP A 179 10.29 10.80 -29.85
C ASP A 179 10.82 9.94 -28.68
N GLY A 180 12.07 9.51 -28.75
CA GLY A 180 12.75 8.81 -27.67
C GLY A 180 12.90 9.66 -26.40
N ILE A 181 13.24 10.95 -26.50
CA ILE A 181 13.33 11.82 -25.30
C ILE A 181 11.98 11.91 -24.59
N PHE A 182 10.89 12.18 -25.32
CA PHE A 182 9.58 12.25 -24.70
C PHE A 182 9.13 10.89 -24.15
N GLY A 183 9.41 9.79 -24.87
CA GLY A 183 9.22 8.44 -24.35
C GLY A 183 9.96 8.22 -23.03
N GLY A 184 11.20 8.70 -22.94
CA GLY A 184 12.01 8.70 -21.72
C GLY A 184 11.40 9.53 -20.58
N ILE A 185 10.81 10.69 -20.87
CA ILE A 185 10.11 11.53 -19.88
C ILE A 185 8.88 10.79 -19.33
N PHE A 186 8.05 10.19 -20.20
CA PHE A 186 6.91 9.37 -19.78
C PHE A 186 7.34 8.13 -19.00
N GLY A 187 8.42 7.48 -19.43
CA GLY A 187 9.06 6.37 -18.73
C GLY A 187 9.51 6.79 -17.34
N LEU A 188 10.21 7.91 -17.21
CA LEU A 188 10.68 8.45 -15.93
C LEU A 188 9.51 8.81 -15.02
N ALA A 189 8.48 9.49 -15.52
CA ALA A 189 7.29 9.83 -14.75
C ALA A 189 6.59 8.57 -14.20
N ARG A 190 6.44 7.53 -15.03
CA ARG A 190 5.94 6.23 -14.59
C ARG A 190 6.87 5.55 -13.57
N GLY A 191 8.18 5.58 -13.82
CA GLY A 191 9.18 5.02 -12.91
C GLY A 191 9.17 5.72 -11.55
N LEU A 192 8.95 7.02 -11.54
CA LEU A 192 8.77 7.82 -10.32
C LEU A 192 7.56 7.32 -9.53
N CYS A 193 6.40 7.12 -10.16
CA CYS A 193 5.24 6.54 -9.48
C CYS A 193 5.54 5.17 -8.85
N VAL A 194 6.25 4.29 -9.57
CA VAL A 194 6.64 2.96 -9.04
C VAL A 194 7.59 3.09 -7.86
N VAL A 195 8.58 3.97 -7.96
CA VAL A 195 9.53 4.26 -6.87
C VAL A 195 8.83 4.79 -5.63
N LEU A 196 7.85 5.68 -5.80
CA LEU A 196 7.06 6.22 -4.69
C LEU A 196 6.31 5.11 -3.95
N VAL A 197 5.70 4.17 -4.70
CA VAL A 197 5.07 2.99 -4.10
C VAL A 197 6.09 2.12 -3.37
N ILE A 198 7.27 1.87 -3.95
CA ILE A 198 8.33 1.07 -3.31
C ILE A 198 8.78 1.72 -2.00
N ILE A 199 9.07 3.03 -2.01
CA ILE A 199 9.56 3.79 -0.85
C ILE A 199 8.55 3.78 0.30
N LEU A 200 7.26 3.78 0.00
CA LEU A 200 6.22 3.82 1.02
C LEU A 200 5.81 2.42 1.49
N LEU A 201 5.75 1.44 0.58
CA LEU A 201 5.28 0.11 0.89
C LEU A 201 6.40 -0.76 1.51
N VAL A 202 7.62 -0.76 0.93
CA VAL A 202 8.67 -1.71 1.31
C VAL A 202 9.15 -1.49 2.75
N PRO A 203 9.54 -0.28 3.19
CA PRO A 203 9.95 -0.07 4.57
C PRO A 203 8.82 -0.37 5.55
N SER A 204 7.58 0.04 5.23
CA SER A 204 6.39 -0.26 6.05
C SER A 204 6.20 -1.77 6.23
N LEU A 205 6.26 -2.55 5.15
CA LEU A 205 6.13 -4.01 5.23
C LEU A 205 7.32 -4.67 5.94
N VAL A 206 8.54 -4.20 5.68
CA VAL A 206 9.74 -4.74 6.34
C VAL A 206 9.71 -4.44 7.83
N SER A 207 9.21 -3.27 8.26
CA SER A 207 9.11 -2.91 9.67
C SER A 207 8.19 -3.83 10.49
N VAL A 208 7.16 -4.41 9.85
CA VAL A 208 6.28 -5.40 10.47
C VAL A 208 7.04 -6.71 10.74
N ILE A 209 7.94 -7.11 9.83
CA ILE A 209 8.71 -8.36 9.94
C ILE A 209 9.94 -8.16 10.83
N SER A 210 10.69 -7.08 10.63
CA SER A 210 11.86 -6.71 11.39
C SER A 210 12.09 -5.19 11.36
N PRO A 211 11.85 -4.51 12.51
CA PRO A 211 12.09 -3.08 12.65
C PRO A 211 13.55 -2.68 12.40
N GLU A 212 14.50 -3.52 12.81
CA GLU A 212 15.94 -3.29 12.64
C GLU A 212 16.34 -3.24 11.17
N PHE A 213 15.85 -4.19 10.35
CA PHE A 213 16.11 -4.17 8.90
C PHE A 213 15.47 -2.97 8.22
N SER A 214 14.27 -2.56 8.64
CA SER A 214 13.63 -1.35 8.13
C SER A 214 14.45 -0.10 8.45
N GLU A 215 14.99 -0.01 9.66
CA GLU A 215 15.84 1.12 10.05
C GLU A 215 17.12 1.14 9.22
N VAL A 216 17.77 0.00 9.00
CA VAL A 216 18.95 -0.11 8.12
C VAL A 216 18.63 0.31 6.68
N LEU A 217 17.47 -0.10 6.14
CA LEU A 217 17.01 0.27 4.80
C LEU A 217 16.81 1.78 4.65
N VAL A 218 16.26 2.44 5.67
CA VAL A 218 15.86 3.86 5.61
C VAL A 218 17.00 4.78 6.07
N SER A 219 17.84 4.33 7.00
CA SER A 219 18.88 5.14 7.64
C SER A 219 19.86 5.72 6.64
N GLY A 220 19.90 7.06 6.55
CA GLY A 220 20.77 7.77 5.62
C GLY A 220 20.31 7.75 4.16
N SER A 221 19.07 7.33 3.85
CA SER A 221 18.48 7.54 2.52
C SER A 221 17.94 8.96 2.38
N SER A 222 18.58 9.74 1.51
CA SER A 222 18.15 11.10 1.19
C SER A 222 16.86 11.11 0.36
N LEU A 223 16.72 10.14 -0.57
CA LEU A 223 15.55 10.04 -1.44
C LEU A 223 14.30 9.63 -0.68
N TYR A 224 14.41 8.68 0.26
CA TYR A 224 13.31 8.32 1.16
C TYR A 224 12.80 9.53 1.95
N THR A 225 13.71 10.27 2.58
CA THR A 225 13.38 11.45 3.39
C THR A 225 12.70 12.54 2.55
N THR A 226 13.22 12.77 1.34
CA THR A 226 12.67 13.76 0.40
C THR A 226 11.26 13.37 -0.06
N VAL A 227 11.03 12.09 -0.36
CA VAL A 227 9.73 11.59 -0.83
C VAL A 227 8.65 11.68 0.24
N ILE A 228 8.97 11.35 1.49
CA ILE A 228 8.00 11.46 2.60
C ILE A 228 7.59 12.91 2.86
N GLN A 229 8.44 13.88 2.53
CA GLN A 229 8.13 15.30 2.68
C GLN A 229 7.32 15.89 1.50
N MET A 230 7.07 15.13 0.44
CA MET A 230 6.29 15.59 -0.72
C MET A 230 4.78 15.32 -0.54
N ASP A 231 3.93 16.24 -1.02
CA ASP A 231 2.45 16.14 -1.04
C ASP A 231 1.92 14.86 -1.72
N PHE A 232 2.70 14.27 -2.64
CA PHE A 232 2.36 12.97 -3.22
C PHE A 232 2.50 11.82 -2.22
N GLY A 233 3.42 11.91 -1.27
CA GLY A 233 3.53 11.02 -0.13
C GLY A 233 2.24 11.00 0.69
N ASP A 234 1.58 12.15 0.83
CA ASP A 234 0.29 12.27 1.52
C ASP A 234 -0.85 11.58 0.77
N LYS A 235 -0.84 11.59 -0.57
CA LYS A 235 -1.84 10.84 -1.36
C LYS A 235 -1.66 9.34 -1.25
N VAL A 236 -0.42 8.86 -1.31
CA VAL A 236 -0.16 7.42 -1.19
C VAL A 236 -0.33 6.95 0.26
N SER A 237 -0.01 7.78 1.25
CA SER A 237 -0.31 7.49 2.66
C SER A 237 -1.82 7.53 2.93
N SER A 238 -2.56 8.44 2.29
CA SER A 238 -4.02 8.46 2.31
C SER A 238 -4.62 7.21 1.69
N LEU A 239 -4.05 6.72 0.58
CA LEU A 239 -4.46 5.45 0.00
C LEU A 239 -4.12 4.28 0.92
N LEU A 240 -2.94 4.28 1.53
CA LEU A 240 -2.56 3.26 2.51
C LEU A 240 -3.55 3.25 3.70
N ARG A 241 -3.93 4.42 4.23
CA ARG A 241 -4.96 4.56 5.26
C ARG A 241 -6.30 4.00 4.80
N LEU A 242 -6.73 4.36 3.60
CA LEU A 242 -7.98 3.87 2.99
C LEU A 242 -7.96 2.34 2.77
N LEU A 243 -6.82 1.77 2.37
CA LEU A 243 -6.67 0.32 2.26
C LEU A 243 -6.71 -0.34 3.64
N ILE A 244 -6.09 0.27 4.65
CA ILE A 244 -5.99 -0.29 6.01
C ILE A 244 -7.29 -0.08 6.81
N GLY A 245 -8.22 0.74 6.32
CA GLY A 245 -9.52 0.97 6.94
C GLY A 245 -9.54 2.15 7.92
N GLY A 246 -8.63 3.12 7.73
CA GLY A 246 -8.61 4.41 8.42
C GLY A 246 -9.02 5.58 7.53
#